data_AF-A0A838L096-F1
#
_entry.id   AF-A0A838L096-F1
#
_cell.length_a   1.000
_cell.length_b   1.000
_cell.length_c   1.000
_cell.angle_alpha   90.00
_cell.angle_beta   90.00
_cell.angle_gamma   90.00
#
_symmetry.space_group_name_H-M   'P 1'
#
loop_
_entity.id
_entity.type
_entity.pdbx_description
1 polymer ?
#
loop_
_entity_poly.entity_id
_entity_poly.type
_entity_poly.pdbx_seq_one_letter_code
_entity_poly.pdbx_strand_id
1 'polypeptide(L)'
;MDAAPNSLAHPGASWSPYRGRRLPIPRSRAGLTEAEARQNHRAARMSMSVMPMERVDRAMVQNDTEDFIKVVHKKGGTVVGVTVVAERAGEIIHEWVLAISNGLKMRDLAGTVHVYPTYSIANQQLASDYSLASFLGGRAGNVLRRLGGLK
;
A
#
# COMPACT_ATOMS: atom_id res chain seq x y z
N MET A 1 -32.26 -15.11 39.96
CA MET A 1 -31.50 -13.91 39.57
C MET A 1 -30.68 -14.33 38.37
N ASP A 2 -31.32 -14.37 37.21
CA ASP A 2 -30.74 -14.89 35.97
C ASP A 2 -30.41 -13.73 35.04
N ALA A 3 -29.24 -13.83 34.43
CA ALA A 3 -28.68 -12.88 33.49
C ALA A 3 -29.53 -12.78 32.21
N ALA A 4 -29.82 -11.55 31.77
CA ALA A 4 -30.39 -11.25 30.45
C ALA A 4 -29.35 -10.53 29.57
N PRO A 5 -29.44 -10.65 28.23
CA PRO A 5 -28.28 -10.71 27.35
C PRO A 5 -27.74 -9.34 26.91
N ASN A 6 -26.43 -9.36 26.64
CA ASN A 6 -25.60 -8.29 26.12
C ASN A 6 -26.15 -7.71 24.79
N SER A 7 -26.62 -6.46 24.82
CA SER A 7 -27.17 -5.72 23.67
C SER A 7 -26.41 -4.40 23.51
N LEU A 8 -25.19 -4.47 22.95
CA LEU A 8 -24.42 -3.29 22.51
C LEU A 8 -24.76 -2.88 21.06
N ALA A 9 -26.02 -2.99 20.65
CA ALA A 9 -26.49 -2.34 19.43
C ALA A 9 -26.98 -0.94 19.80
N HIS A 10 -26.18 0.10 19.51
CA HIS A 10 -26.65 1.48 19.60
C HIS A 10 -27.49 1.80 18.34
N PRO A 11 -28.80 2.11 18.48
CA PRO A 11 -29.61 2.55 17.37
C PRO A 11 -29.27 4.02 17.06
N GLY A 12 -28.74 4.30 15.87
CA GLY A 12 -28.60 5.68 15.38
C GLY A 12 -27.19 6.21 15.09
N ALA A 13 -26.24 5.39 14.64
CA ALA A 13 -24.96 5.89 14.12
C ALA A 13 -25.12 6.60 12.75
N SER A 14 -25.80 7.74 12.72
CA SER A 14 -26.10 8.56 11.55
C SER A 14 -25.11 9.71 11.31
N TRP A 15 -24.00 9.78 12.06
CA TRP A 15 -23.25 11.04 12.14
C TRP A 15 -22.45 11.42 10.89
N SER A 16 -22.20 10.51 9.94
CA SER A 16 -21.47 10.88 8.72
C SER A 16 -22.41 11.59 7.73
N PRO A 17 -22.24 12.90 7.50
CA PRO A 17 -23.08 13.68 6.57
C PRO A 17 -22.82 13.30 5.09
N TYR A 18 -21.97 12.32 4.84
CA TYR A 18 -21.56 11.86 3.51
C TYR A 18 -22.09 10.47 3.15
N ARG A 19 -22.85 9.82 4.03
CA ARG A 19 -23.48 8.52 3.75
C ARG A 19 -24.38 8.64 2.49
N GLY A 20 -24.01 7.96 1.41
CA GLY A 20 -24.79 7.90 0.15
C GLY A 20 -24.35 8.88 -0.95
N ARG A 21 -23.36 9.74 -0.72
CA ARG A 21 -22.73 10.51 -1.80
C ARG A 21 -21.40 9.85 -2.16
N ARG A 22 -21.24 9.44 -3.43
CA ARG A 22 -19.93 9.09 -3.99
C ARG A 22 -19.13 10.38 -4.12
N LEU A 23 -18.47 10.80 -3.04
CA LEU A 23 -17.49 11.86 -3.08
C LEU A 23 -16.33 11.45 -4.00
N PRO A 24 -15.60 12.40 -4.59
CA PRO A 24 -14.35 12.08 -5.26
C PRO A 24 -13.44 11.37 -4.24
N ILE A 25 -12.93 10.20 -4.61
CA ILE A 25 -12.03 9.43 -3.74
C ILE A 25 -10.83 10.32 -3.36
N PRO A 26 -10.49 10.45 -2.07
CA PRO A 26 -9.36 11.25 -1.64
C PRO A 26 -8.07 10.79 -2.33
N ARG A 27 -7.26 11.76 -2.73
CA ARG A 27 -5.98 11.51 -3.40
C ARG A 27 -4.86 12.33 -2.78
N SER A 28 -3.76 11.68 -2.51
CA SER A 28 -2.51 12.31 -2.09
C SER A 28 -1.36 11.84 -2.97
N ARG A 29 -0.32 12.68 -3.14
CA ARG A 29 0.87 12.36 -3.94
C ARG A 29 2.11 13.02 -3.37
N ALA A 30 3.25 12.38 -3.54
CA ALA A 30 4.56 12.92 -3.16
C ALA A 30 5.66 12.36 -4.08
N GLY A 31 6.69 13.17 -4.34
CA GLY A 31 7.78 12.79 -5.24
C GLY A 31 7.35 12.66 -6.71
N LEU A 32 8.05 11.80 -7.45
CA LEU A 32 7.83 11.61 -8.89
C LEU A 32 6.54 10.85 -9.19
N THR A 33 5.77 11.37 -10.14
CA THR A 33 4.67 10.64 -10.77
C THR A 33 5.19 9.65 -11.82
N GLU A 34 4.34 8.72 -12.24
CA GLU A 34 4.60 7.82 -13.37
C GLU A 34 4.92 8.58 -14.67
N ALA A 35 4.19 9.65 -14.95
CA ALA A 35 4.40 10.47 -16.15
C ALA A 35 5.77 11.16 -16.12
N GLU A 36 6.10 11.82 -15.00
CA GLU A 36 7.40 12.47 -14.81
C GLU A 36 8.54 11.43 -14.83
N ALA A 37 8.35 10.28 -14.19
CA ALA A 37 9.33 9.19 -14.20
C ALA A 37 9.62 8.70 -15.62
N ARG A 38 8.60 8.61 -16.49
CA ARG A 38 8.75 8.20 -17.90
C ARG A 38 9.37 9.26 -18.80
N GLN A 39 9.09 10.54 -18.55
CA GLN A 39 9.64 11.65 -19.35
C GLN A 39 11.11 11.94 -19.05
N ASN A 40 11.54 11.69 -17.81
CA ASN A 40 12.94 11.86 -17.43
C ASN A 40 13.83 10.84 -18.15
N HIS A 41 15.00 11.23 -18.65
CA HIS A 41 16.00 10.31 -19.27
C HIS A 41 16.48 9.17 -18.34
N ARG A 42 16.07 9.19 -17.06
CA ARG A 42 16.28 8.14 -16.07
C ARG A 42 15.13 7.11 -16.00
N ALA A 43 14.09 7.26 -16.82
CA ALA A 43 12.91 6.39 -16.91
C ALA A 43 13.27 4.91 -17.01
N ALA A 44 14.28 4.58 -17.82
CA ALA A 44 14.77 3.22 -18.01
C ALA A 44 15.31 2.56 -16.72
N ARG A 45 15.48 3.32 -15.64
CA ARG A 45 15.93 2.82 -14.33
C ARG A 45 14.84 2.87 -13.25
N MET A 46 13.61 3.20 -13.62
CA MET A 46 12.48 3.32 -12.70
C MET A 46 11.44 2.24 -13.01
N SER A 47 10.75 1.79 -11.98
CA SER A 47 9.67 0.81 -12.07
C SER A 47 8.59 1.18 -11.08
N MET A 48 7.42 0.56 -11.24
CA MET A 48 6.25 0.87 -10.45
C MET A 48 5.66 -0.39 -9.85
N SER A 49 5.18 -0.26 -8.62
CA SER A 49 4.47 -1.30 -7.89
C SER A 49 3.09 -0.75 -7.47
N VAL A 50 2.05 -1.57 -7.57
CA VAL A 50 0.67 -1.17 -7.25
C VAL A 50 0.09 -2.12 -6.22
N MET A 51 -0.57 -1.56 -5.20
CA MET A 51 -1.41 -2.29 -4.26
C MET A 51 -2.87 -1.88 -4.47
N PRO A 52 -3.73 -2.76 -4.99
CA PRO A 52 -5.16 -2.51 -5.00
C PRO A 52 -5.71 -2.65 -3.57
N MET A 53 -6.61 -1.75 -3.16
CA MET A 53 -7.15 -1.74 -1.80
C MET A 53 -8.12 -2.91 -1.54
N GLU A 54 -8.59 -3.60 -2.59
CA GLU A 54 -9.33 -4.87 -2.48
C GLU A 54 -8.54 -5.99 -1.78
N ARG A 55 -7.21 -5.88 -1.67
CA ARG A 55 -6.34 -6.82 -0.94
C ARG A 55 -6.08 -6.43 0.51
N VAL A 56 -6.67 -5.32 0.96
CA VAL A 56 -6.42 -4.73 2.27
C VAL A 56 -7.66 -4.94 3.14
N ASP A 57 -7.57 -5.86 4.12
CA ASP A 57 -8.70 -6.26 4.97
C ASP A 57 -9.48 -5.09 5.55
N ARG A 58 -8.78 -4.05 6.04
CA ARG A 58 -9.44 -2.86 6.61
C ARG A 58 -10.30 -2.13 5.57
N ALA A 59 -9.83 -2.02 4.33
CA ALA A 59 -10.55 -1.38 3.24
C ALA A 59 -11.73 -2.27 2.78
N MET A 60 -11.55 -3.59 2.73
CA MET A 60 -12.64 -4.54 2.45
C MET A 60 -13.78 -4.42 3.47
N VAL A 61 -13.47 -4.38 4.76
CA VAL A 61 -14.47 -4.24 5.83
C VAL A 61 -15.26 -2.94 5.70
N GLN A 62 -14.66 -1.89 5.14
CA GLN A 62 -15.31 -0.59 4.92
C GLN A 62 -15.91 -0.42 3.53
N ASN A 63 -15.78 -1.43 2.66
CA ASN A 63 -16.21 -1.39 1.26
C ASN A 63 -15.50 -0.30 0.41
N ASP A 64 -14.24 0.02 0.75
CA ASP A 64 -13.37 0.98 0.06
C ASP A 64 -12.39 0.25 -0.88
N THR A 65 -12.90 -0.61 -1.77
CA THR A 65 -12.08 -1.56 -2.53
C THR A 65 -11.71 -1.10 -3.94
N GLU A 66 -12.41 -0.12 -4.51
CA GLU A 66 -12.19 0.44 -5.86
C GLU A 66 -10.92 1.34 -5.97
N ASP A 67 -10.02 1.24 -4.98
CA ASP A 67 -8.94 2.19 -4.67
C ASP A 67 -7.54 1.56 -4.84
N PHE A 68 -6.48 2.37 -4.85
CA PHE A 68 -5.10 1.85 -4.97
C PHE A 68 -3.99 2.75 -4.41
N ILE A 69 -2.85 2.12 -4.13
CA ILE A 69 -1.56 2.77 -3.91
C ILE A 69 -0.63 2.44 -5.07
N LYS A 70 0.01 3.45 -5.67
CA LYS A 70 1.02 3.28 -6.72
C LYS A 70 2.33 3.92 -6.30
N VAL A 71 3.40 3.12 -6.24
CA VAL A 71 4.73 3.56 -5.82
C VAL A 71 5.68 3.53 -7.00
N VAL A 72 6.45 4.60 -7.18
CA VAL A 72 7.55 4.70 -8.14
C VAL A 72 8.86 4.50 -7.39
N HIS A 73 9.70 3.59 -7.90
CA HIS A 73 10.99 3.27 -7.28
C HIS A 73 12.08 3.04 -8.34
N LYS A 74 13.34 3.22 -7.93
CA LYS A 74 14.52 2.92 -8.77
C LYS A 74 14.76 1.40 -8.85
N LYS A 75 15.60 1.00 -9.80
CA LYS A 75 16.26 -0.33 -9.79
C LYS A 75 17.02 -0.49 -8.48
N GLY A 76 16.65 -1.48 -7.68
CA GLY A 76 17.16 -1.69 -6.31
C GLY A 76 16.21 -1.23 -5.19
N GLY A 77 15.02 -0.73 -5.53
CA GLY A 77 13.91 -0.53 -4.61
C GLY A 77 13.88 0.81 -3.88
N THR A 78 14.79 1.75 -4.15
CA THR A 78 14.70 3.09 -3.53
C THR A 78 13.44 3.82 -3.99
N VAL A 79 12.62 4.24 -3.04
CA VAL A 79 11.36 4.95 -3.30
C VAL A 79 11.66 6.37 -3.79
N VAL A 80 10.97 6.81 -4.83
CA VAL A 80 11.13 8.17 -5.40
C VAL A 80 9.81 8.90 -5.62
N GLY A 81 8.68 8.22 -5.49
CA GLY A 81 7.38 8.84 -5.58
C GLY A 81 6.25 7.88 -5.27
N VAL A 82 5.09 8.45 -4.97
CA VAL A 82 3.86 7.71 -4.65
C VAL A 82 2.64 8.51 -5.07
N THR A 83 1.60 7.79 -5.48
CA THR A 83 0.24 8.28 -5.60
C THR A 83 -0.66 7.35 -4.81
N VAL A 84 -1.43 7.91 -3.88
CA VAL A 84 -2.43 7.19 -3.08
C VAL A 84 -3.81 7.69 -3.48
N VAL A 85 -4.68 6.77 -3.85
CA VAL A 85 -6.12 7.00 -4.10
C VAL A 85 -6.84 6.06 -3.15
N ALA A 86 -7.32 6.59 -2.02
CA ALA A 86 -7.94 5.81 -0.95
C ALA A 86 -8.70 6.72 0.03
N GLU A 87 -9.72 6.20 0.72
CA GLU A 87 -10.47 6.93 1.76
C GLU A 87 -9.56 7.60 2.83
N ARG A 88 -8.42 6.99 3.15
CA ARG A 88 -7.41 7.51 4.11
C ARG A 88 -6.10 7.91 3.45
N ALA A 89 -6.17 8.45 2.23
CA ALA A 89 -4.97 8.81 1.45
C ALA A 89 -4.05 9.80 2.17
N GLY A 90 -4.59 10.73 2.95
CA GLY A 90 -3.81 11.72 3.71
C GLY A 90 -2.95 11.09 4.80
N GLU A 91 -3.45 10.06 5.47
CA GLU A 91 -2.75 9.38 6.55
C GLU A 91 -1.75 8.33 6.02
N ILE A 92 -2.15 7.58 4.98
CA ILE A 92 -1.32 6.53 4.37
C ILE A 92 -0.03 7.09 3.77
N ILE A 93 -0.07 8.29 3.18
CA ILE A 93 1.04 8.85 2.41
C ILE A 93 2.23 9.28 3.26
N HIS A 94 2.04 9.59 4.54
CA HIS A 94 3.10 10.16 5.38
C HIS A 94 4.31 9.24 5.53
N GLU A 95 4.10 7.93 5.59
CA GLU A 95 5.19 6.96 5.61
C GLU A 95 5.99 6.98 4.29
N TRP A 96 5.32 7.06 3.15
CA TRP A 96 5.99 7.18 1.85
C TRP A 96 6.76 8.49 1.71
N VAL A 97 6.25 9.60 2.26
CA VAL A 97 6.99 10.87 2.32
C VAL A 97 8.27 10.69 3.13
N LEU A 98 8.20 10.05 4.29
CA LEU A 98 9.37 9.74 5.11
C LEU A 98 10.38 8.89 4.33
N ALA A 99 9.89 7.87 3.60
CA ALA A 99 10.73 7.01 2.78
C ALA A 99 11.44 7.79 1.66
N ILE A 100 10.73 8.67 0.95
CA ILE A 100 11.29 9.51 -0.11
C ILE A 100 12.34 10.46 0.47
N SER A 101 12.02 11.17 1.55
CA SER A 101 12.90 12.15 2.18
C SER A 101 14.21 11.54 2.69
N ASN A 102 14.17 10.29 3.17
CA ASN A 102 15.34 9.57 3.69
C ASN A 102 15.97 8.60 2.68
N GLY A 103 15.47 8.54 1.44
CA GLY A 103 15.98 7.64 0.41
C GLY A 103 15.85 6.15 0.75
N LEU A 104 14.82 5.79 1.53
CA LEU A 104 14.56 4.41 1.94
C LEU A 104 14.15 3.53 0.76
N LYS A 105 14.35 2.22 0.94
CA LYS A 105 14.01 1.19 -0.03
C LYS A 105 12.73 0.47 0.38
N MET A 106 12.07 -0.15 -0.60
CA MET A 106 10.91 -1.02 -0.37
C MET A 106 11.16 -2.04 0.74
N ARG A 107 12.34 -2.67 0.80
CA ARG A 107 12.66 -3.65 1.86
C ARG A 107 12.60 -3.07 3.29
N ASP A 108 12.87 -1.77 3.43
CA ASP A 108 12.93 -1.12 4.74
C ASP A 108 11.49 -0.94 5.28
N LEU A 109 10.52 -0.64 4.39
CA LEU A 109 9.09 -0.62 4.73
C LEU A 109 8.55 -2.03 4.94
N ALA A 110 8.96 -3.01 4.11
CA ALA A 110 8.55 -4.40 4.27
C ALA A 110 8.96 -4.98 5.64
N GLY A 111 10.17 -4.63 6.11
CA GLY A 111 10.68 -5.04 7.42
C GLY A 111 10.14 -4.24 8.61
N THR A 112 9.37 -3.17 8.37
CA THR A 112 8.79 -2.34 9.44
C THR A 112 7.49 -2.97 9.92
N VAL A 113 7.33 -3.11 11.25
CA VAL A 113 6.10 -3.63 11.85
C VAL A 113 4.99 -2.60 11.71
N HIS A 114 3.97 -2.94 10.93
CA HIS A 114 2.76 -2.14 10.81
C HIS A 114 1.65 -2.71 11.69
N VAL A 115 0.79 -1.83 12.19
CA VAL A 115 -0.36 -2.22 13.01
C VAL A 115 -1.47 -2.80 12.13
N TYR A 116 -2.05 -3.91 12.59
CA TYR A 116 -3.20 -4.55 11.97
C TYR A 116 -4.45 -4.49 12.88
N PRO A 117 -5.67 -4.25 12.35
CA PRO A 117 -5.99 -3.91 10.96
C PRO A 117 -6.07 -2.39 10.74
N THR A 118 -5.23 -1.85 9.85
CA THR A 118 -5.21 -0.43 9.44
C THR A 118 -5.17 -0.30 7.91
N TYR A 119 -5.45 0.88 7.35
CA TYR A 119 -5.24 1.10 5.91
C TYR A 119 -3.74 1.15 5.56
N SER A 120 -2.91 1.65 6.47
CA SER A 120 -1.46 1.77 6.25
C SER A 120 -0.76 0.41 6.11
N ILE A 121 -1.37 -0.70 6.54
CA ILE A 121 -0.84 -2.06 6.27
C ILE A 121 -0.61 -2.31 4.77
N ALA A 122 -1.35 -1.60 3.91
CA ALA A 122 -1.16 -1.63 2.46
C ALA A 122 0.26 -1.22 2.04
N ASN A 123 0.89 -0.31 2.77
CA ASN A 123 2.28 0.11 2.52
C ASN A 123 3.24 -1.06 2.74
N GLN A 124 3.13 -1.74 3.88
CA GLN A 124 3.90 -2.94 4.19
C GLN A 124 3.67 -4.06 3.18
N GLN A 125 2.42 -4.33 2.83
CA GLN A 125 2.06 -5.40 1.88
C GLN A 125 2.65 -5.11 0.50
N LEU A 126 2.53 -3.88 -0.01
CA LEU A 126 3.09 -3.47 -1.31
C LEU A 126 4.61 -3.63 -1.31
N ALA A 127 5.24 -3.14 -0.25
CA ALA A 127 6.68 -3.26 -0.04
C ALA A 127 7.15 -4.72 0.06
N SER A 128 6.36 -5.58 0.70
CA SER A 128 6.66 -7.00 0.88
C SER A 128 6.52 -7.78 -0.42
N ASP A 129 5.44 -7.55 -1.16
CA ASP A 129 5.21 -8.12 -2.50
C ASP A 129 6.39 -7.82 -3.43
N TYR A 130 6.81 -6.54 -3.48
CA TYR A 130 7.99 -6.14 -4.24
C TYR A 130 9.25 -6.85 -3.76
N SER A 131 9.48 -6.87 -2.44
CA SER A 131 10.72 -7.40 -1.87
C SER A 131 10.85 -8.91 -2.12
N LEU A 132 9.74 -9.65 -2.00
CA LEU A 132 9.68 -11.07 -2.32
C LEU A 132 9.92 -11.31 -3.82
N ALA A 133 9.22 -10.57 -4.69
CA ALA A 133 9.41 -10.69 -6.14
C ALA A 133 10.85 -10.37 -6.55
N SER A 134 11.45 -9.32 -5.98
CA SER A 134 12.84 -8.94 -6.24
C SER A 134 13.84 -9.98 -5.72
N PHE A 135 13.55 -10.64 -4.60
CA PHE A 135 14.38 -11.70 -4.05
C PHE A 135 14.33 -12.95 -4.93
N LEU A 136 13.12 -13.39 -5.29
CA LEU A 136 12.89 -14.57 -6.13
C LEU A 136 13.38 -14.39 -7.57
N GLY A 137 13.27 -13.18 -8.12
CA GLY A 137 13.83 -12.85 -9.44
C GLY A 137 15.36 -12.69 -9.45
N GLY A 138 15.99 -12.61 -8.29
CA GLY A 138 17.43 -12.44 -8.13
C GLY A 138 18.24 -13.72 -8.31
N ARG A 139 19.56 -13.62 -8.11
CA ARG A 139 20.47 -14.79 -8.16
C ARG A 139 20.12 -15.85 -7.12
N ALA A 140 19.80 -15.43 -5.89
CA ALA A 140 19.41 -16.33 -4.80
C ALA A 140 18.12 -17.09 -5.12
N GLY A 141 17.09 -16.39 -5.60
CA GLY A 141 15.85 -17.04 -6.05
C GLY A 141 16.04 -18.00 -7.21
N ASN A 142 16.92 -17.66 -8.17
CA ASN A 142 17.26 -18.57 -9.27
C ASN A 142 17.95 -19.85 -8.79
N VAL A 143 18.79 -19.78 -7.76
CA VAL A 143 19.41 -20.97 -7.14
C VAL A 143 18.35 -21.80 -6.42
N LEU A 144 17.49 -21.16 -5.61
CA LEU A 144 16.38 -21.83 -4.91
C LEU A 144 15.45 -22.57 -5.89
N ARG A 145 15.06 -21.93 -6.99
CA ARG A 145 14.22 -22.55 -8.02
C ARG A 145 14.90 -23.74 -8.71
N ARG A 146 16.22 -23.65 -8.93
CA ARG A 146 17.02 -24.77 -9.49
C ARG A 146 17.13 -25.95 -8.53
N LEU A 147 17.24 -25.69 -7.23
CA LEU A 147 17.34 -26.73 -6.20
C LEU A 147 15.97 -27.33 -5.84
N GLY A 148 14.90 -26.55 -5.93
CA GLY A 148 13.55 -26.97 -5.54
C GLY A 148 12.75 -27.74 -6.60
N GLY A 149 13.29 -27.99 -7.79
CA GLY A 149 12.60 -28.77 -8.84
C GLY A 149 11.34 -28.13 -9.44
N LEU A 150 11.02 -26.89 -9.08
CA LEU A 150 9.89 -26.13 -9.60
C LEU A 150 10.25 -25.58 -10.98
N LYS A 151 9.81 -26.27 -12.04
CA LYS A 151 9.84 -25.74 -13.42
C LYS A 151 8.71 -24.75 -13.64
#